data_AF-A0A7S2PNV4-F1
#
_entry.id   AF-A0A7S2PNV4-F1
#
_cell.length_a   1.000
_cell.length_b   1.000
_cell.length_c   1.000
_cell.angle_alpha   90.00
_cell.angle_beta   90.00
_cell.angle_gamma   90.00
#
_symmetry.space_group_name_H-M   'P 1'
#
loop_
_entity.id
_entity.type
_entity.pdbx_description
1 polymer ?
#
loop_
_entity_poly.entity_id
_entity_poly.type
_entity_poly.pdbx_seq_one_letter_code
_entity_poly.pdbx_strand_id
1 'polypeptide(L)'
;MKIAIATTSLVLINGSNARIFGSNSDTIDQDRKLQDVACFANKNLKFNVNDGECSADEVLEGIQAKIDSKNNCNHDAETEIDLLTGGDGQALLNNVTAQCEEIFAAKIENQRYLKGATNWQVKERHIEEYFDGGSILNEERQYTDEEGVDKWVLQDDFSKINNFYEKAALADLIKYPNTMKNFEDCEIRAAYCCWIQDRQAGDNNGNCATPYDNNCVDADPGDNTDLCYVDMAEGAASSHIAGGFAIFPDDEEGDIHCHGFAWGNNEEALDARYKGNNLFYVSMYDHFYQRGYVRGVPGAPMCGCTEQMPVVSRADCTEMDISENFRYVYDHATQRFGVADRGVDIAFNACQGANDNNNDLEAYYERLVDEGRADATELGTLQDKLVGDCDTAIEEFVADKLN
;
A
#
# COMPACT_ATOMS: atom_id res chain seq x y z
N MET A 1 2.00 -24.76 54.98
CA MET A 1 2.13 -23.31 54.70
C MET A 1 1.11 -22.99 53.61
N LYS A 2 -0.19 -22.79 53.93
CA LYS A 2 -0.93 -21.50 53.91
C LYS A 2 -0.47 -20.61 52.75
N ILE A 3 -1.11 -20.71 51.56
CA ILE A 3 -2.30 -19.99 51.05
C ILE A 3 -2.13 -18.46 51.04
N ALA A 4 -2.14 -17.89 49.83
CA ALA A 4 -2.88 -16.68 49.48
C ALA A 4 -3.08 -16.61 47.95
N ILE A 5 -4.31 -16.91 47.52
CA ILE A 5 -4.87 -16.54 46.22
C ILE A 5 -5.58 -15.21 46.49
N ALA A 6 -5.24 -14.15 45.76
CA ALA A 6 -5.91 -12.86 45.85
C ALA A 6 -7.09 -12.83 44.88
N THR A 7 -8.27 -13.15 45.40
CA THR A 7 -9.57 -12.72 44.89
C THR A 7 -9.78 -11.27 45.30
N THR A 8 -10.04 -10.38 44.34
CA THR A 8 -10.51 -9.01 44.64
C THR A 8 -11.99 -8.90 44.28
N SER A 9 -12.74 -8.37 45.24
CA SER A 9 -14.17 -8.53 45.40
C SER A 9 -15.03 -7.68 44.47
N LEU A 10 -16.11 -8.31 44.02
CA LEU A 10 -17.37 -7.68 43.65
C LEU A 10 -17.83 -6.75 44.80
N VAL A 11 -17.93 -5.45 44.55
CA VAL A 11 -18.61 -4.52 45.46
C VAL A 11 -20.01 -4.26 44.93
N LEU A 12 -20.99 -4.91 45.54
CA LEU A 12 -22.39 -4.48 45.55
C LEU A 12 -22.48 -3.19 46.38
N ILE A 13 -22.70 -2.04 45.72
CA ILE A 13 -23.15 -0.82 46.40
C ILE A 13 -24.65 -0.70 46.21
N ASN A 14 -25.39 -1.05 47.26
CA ASN A 14 -26.78 -0.67 47.43
C ASN A 14 -26.85 0.81 47.85
N GLY A 15 -27.65 1.58 47.10
CA GLY A 15 -28.38 2.78 47.54
C GLY A 15 -27.67 3.80 48.44
N SER A 16 -27.19 4.88 47.84
CA SER A 16 -27.20 6.21 48.46
C SER A 16 -27.23 7.30 47.39
N ASN A 17 -28.29 8.10 47.43
CA ASN A 17 -28.57 9.30 46.65
C ASN A 17 -27.33 10.07 46.15
N ALA A 18 -27.01 9.94 44.86
CA ALA A 18 -26.42 11.03 44.10
C ALA A 18 -27.55 11.66 43.28
N ARG A 19 -28.09 12.77 43.78
CA ARG A 19 -29.04 13.59 43.05
C ARG A 19 -28.34 14.05 41.76
N ILE A 20 -28.93 13.67 40.63
CA ILE A 20 -28.76 14.35 39.35
C ILE A 20 -29.10 15.82 39.61
N PHE A 21 -28.08 16.66 39.76
CA PHE A 21 -28.27 18.11 39.70
C PHE A 21 -28.55 18.47 38.26
N GLY A 22 -29.62 19.23 38.07
CA GLY A 22 -30.27 19.42 36.79
C GLY A 22 -29.39 20.14 35.77
N SER A 23 -29.66 19.85 34.50
CA SER A 23 -29.37 20.81 33.44
C SER A 23 -30.05 22.13 33.80
N ASN A 24 -29.26 23.19 33.90
CA ASN A 24 -29.77 24.53 34.20
C ASN A 24 -30.70 24.94 33.04
N SER A 25 -31.91 25.40 33.36
CA SER A 25 -32.84 25.92 32.33
C SER A 25 -32.25 27.08 31.55
N ASP A 26 -31.33 27.83 32.17
CA ASP A 26 -30.67 28.98 31.56
C ASP A 26 -29.63 28.59 30.52
N THR A 27 -28.91 27.47 30.71
CA THR A 27 -27.99 26.91 29.69
C THR A 27 -28.77 26.36 28.51
N ILE A 28 -29.86 25.62 28.75
CA ILE A 28 -30.72 25.11 27.67
C ILE A 28 -31.34 26.26 26.86
N ASP A 29 -31.72 27.37 27.51
CA ASP A 29 -32.30 28.54 26.84
C ASP A 29 -31.24 29.42 26.13
N GLN A 30 -29.95 29.29 26.49
CA GLN A 30 -28.83 29.91 25.78
C GLN A 30 -28.42 29.11 24.53
N ASP A 31 -28.28 27.79 24.64
CA ASP A 31 -27.93 26.91 23.52
C ASP A 31 -28.99 26.99 22.41
N ARG A 32 -30.27 27.07 22.81
CA ARG A 32 -31.39 27.22 21.87
C ARG A 32 -31.41 28.59 21.17
N LYS A 33 -30.92 29.65 21.82
CA LYS A 33 -30.79 30.99 21.20
C LYS A 33 -29.61 31.08 20.25
N LEU A 34 -28.53 30.36 20.52
CA LEU A 34 -27.37 30.25 19.61
C LEU A 34 -27.74 29.50 18.33
N GLN A 35 -28.53 28.43 18.45
CA GLN A 35 -28.98 27.66 17.28
C GLN A 35 -29.92 28.44 16.36
N ASP A 36 -30.71 29.39 16.88
CA ASP A 36 -31.62 30.22 16.07
C ASP A 36 -30.87 31.20 15.12
N VAL A 37 -29.59 31.47 15.37
CA VAL A 37 -28.74 32.32 14.50
C VAL A 37 -27.85 31.52 13.54
N ALA A 38 -27.82 30.19 13.66
CA ALA A 38 -27.13 29.32 12.71
C ALA A 38 -27.73 29.46 11.31
N CYS A 39 -26.89 29.46 10.28
CA CYS A 39 -27.32 29.52 8.90
C CYS A 39 -28.18 28.31 8.53
N PHE A 40 -27.86 27.14 9.06
CA PHE A 40 -28.56 25.89 8.82
C PHE A 40 -29.36 25.42 10.04
N ALA A 41 -29.80 26.37 10.88
CA ALA A 41 -30.74 26.11 11.97
C ALA A 41 -31.90 25.21 11.52
N ASN A 42 -32.18 24.13 12.25
CA ASN A 42 -33.24 23.18 11.95
C ASN A 42 -33.12 22.48 10.58
N LYS A 43 -31.91 22.33 10.04
CA LYS A 43 -31.66 21.63 8.77
C LYS A 43 -30.64 20.50 8.95
N ASN A 44 -30.92 19.39 8.27
CA ASN A 44 -29.91 18.37 8.05
C ASN A 44 -28.99 18.84 6.94
N LEU A 45 -27.69 18.60 7.11
CA LEU A 45 -26.68 18.88 6.08
C LEU A 45 -26.19 17.58 5.49
N LYS A 46 -25.90 17.62 4.20
CA LYS A 46 -25.30 16.50 3.48
C LYS A 46 -24.40 17.01 2.38
N PHE A 47 -23.20 16.44 2.32
CA PHE A 47 -22.26 16.63 1.24
C PHE A 47 -21.48 15.34 1.03
N ASN A 48 -20.97 15.17 -0.19
CA ASN A 48 -20.02 14.11 -0.49
C ASN A 48 -18.67 14.79 -0.66
N VAL A 49 -17.65 14.12 -0.14
CA VAL A 49 -16.25 14.39 -0.44
C VAL A 49 -15.85 13.28 -1.41
N ASN A 50 -15.43 13.66 -2.60
CA ASN A 50 -14.86 12.72 -3.55
C ASN A 50 -13.39 13.12 -3.68
N ASP A 51 -12.50 12.12 -3.74
CA ASP A 51 -11.07 12.36 -3.82
C ASP A 51 -10.53 13.15 -2.61
N GLY A 52 -10.92 12.71 -1.41
CA GLY A 52 -10.53 13.35 -0.16
C GLY A 52 -10.49 12.36 0.99
N GLU A 53 -9.90 12.78 2.10
CA GLU A 53 -9.67 11.92 3.25
C GLU A 53 -10.89 11.90 4.19
N CYS A 54 -10.91 10.94 5.12
CA CYS A 54 -11.88 10.97 6.19
C CYS A 54 -11.35 11.85 7.32
N SER A 55 -11.77 13.13 7.37
CA SER A 55 -11.26 14.06 8.36
C SER A 55 -12.29 15.08 8.84
N ALA A 56 -11.97 15.74 9.96
CA ALA A 56 -12.72 16.88 10.46
C ALA A 56 -12.57 18.12 9.56
N ASP A 57 -11.41 18.27 8.90
CA ASP A 57 -11.13 19.39 7.99
C ASP A 57 -12.04 19.32 6.77
N GLU A 58 -12.26 18.13 6.22
CA GLU A 58 -13.20 17.86 5.13
C GLU A 58 -14.66 18.20 5.51
N VAL A 59 -15.00 18.11 6.79
CA VAL A 59 -16.29 18.58 7.30
C VAL A 59 -16.36 20.10 7.30
N LEU A 60 -15.31 20.78 7.74
CA LEU A 60 -15.23 22.24 7.73
C LEU A 60 -15.33 22.78 6.31
N GLU A 61 -14.56 22.23 5.37
CA GLU A 61 -14.60 22.60 3.95
C GLU A 61 -15.98 22.35 3.34
N GLY A 62 -16.56 21.18 3.59
CA GLY A 62 -17.89 20.83 3.11
C GLY A 62 -19.00 21.75 3.64
N ILE A 63 -18.90 22.21 4.89
CA ILE A 63 -19.82 23.20 5.47
C ILE A 63 -19.55 24.58 4.88
N GLN A 64 -18.28 24.99 4.73
CA GLN A 64 -17.92 26.28 4.15
C GLN A 64 -18.50 26.42 2.74
N ALA A 65 -18.38 25.38 1.90
CA ALA A 65 -18.99 25.38 0.57
C ALA A 65 -20.53 25.55 0.61
N LYS A 66 -21.21 25.01 1.64
CA LYS A 66 -22.65 25.23 1.83
C LYS A 66 -22.94 26.67 2.25
N ILE A 67 -22.14 27.23 3.15
CA ILE A 67 -22.23 28.63 3.61
C ILE A 67 -22.08 29.58 2.41
N ASP A 68 -21.04 29.40 1.61
CA ASP A 68 -20.73 30.25 0.45
C ASP A 68 -21.85 30.22 -0.60
N SER A 69 -22.57 29.10 -0.71
CA SER A 69 -23.74 28.97 -1.58
C SER A 69 -24.99 29.73 -1.07
N LYS A 70 -24.92 30.34 0.12
CA LYS A 70 -26.06 30.95 0.81
C LYS A 70 -25.83 32.44 1.06
N ASN A 71 -26.55 33.27 0.31
CA ASN A 71 -26.44 34.74 0.31
C ASN A 71 -26.64 35.48 1.65
N ASN A 72 -27.09 34.80 2.72
CA ASN A 72 -27.41 35.42 4.03
C ASN A 72 -26.66 34.75 5.19
N CYS A 73 -25.57 34.03 4.90
CA CYS A 73 -24.70 33.47 5.93
C CYS A 73 -23.42 34.30 6.02
N ASN A 74 -23.13 34.87 7.18
CA ASN A 74 -22.09 35.90 7.35
C ASN A 74 -20.99 35.49 8.34
N HIS A 75 -20.77 34.19 8.51
CA HIS A 75 -19.74 33.62 9.37
C HIS A 75 -19.15 32.36 8.72
N ASP A 76 -18.04 31.87 9.27
CA ASP A 76 -17.30 30.72 8.74
C ASP A 76 -17.87 29.36 9.20
N ALA A 77 -17.35 28.28 8.63
CA ALA A 77 -17.76 26.92 8.96
C ALA A 77 -17.57 26.57 10.45
N GLU A 78 -16.47 26.99 11.08
CA GLU A 78 -16.21 26.76 12.51
C GLU A 78 -17.31 27.40 13.37
N THR A 79 -17.60 28.69 13.11
CA THR A 79 -18.67 29.41 13.80
C THR A 79 -20.02 28.75 13.54
N GLU A 80 -20.30 28.28 12.32
CA GLU A 80 -21.54 27.59 12.01
C GLU A 80 -21.70 26.29 12.79
N ILE A 81 -20.65 25.47 12.90
CA ILE A 81 -20.70 24.23 13.70
C ILE A 81 -20.97 24.56 15.17
N ASP A 82 -20.30 25.57 15.73
CA ASP A 82 -20.53 26.00 17.11
C ASP A 82 -21.98 26.47 17.30
N LEU A 83 -22.53 27.26 16.37
CA LEU A 83 -23.92 27.69 16.45
C LEU A 83 -24.90 26.50 16.32
N LEU A 84 -24.63 25.55 15.43
CA LEU A 84 -25.46 24.34 15.23
C LEU A 84 -25.46 23.41 16.46
N THR A 85 -24.38 23.40 17.24
CA THR A 85 -24.20 22.53 18.41
C THR A 85 -24.50 23.23 19.74
N GLY A 86 -24.62 24.57 19.76
CA GLY A 86 -24.73 25.34 21.01
C GLY A 86 -23.39 25.58 21.69
N GLY A 87 -22.29 25.61 20.92
CA GLY A 87 -20.93 25.88 21.39
C GLY A 87 -20.08 24.64 21.67
N ASP A 88 -20.49 23.48 21.15
CA ASP A 88 -19.79 22.20 21.33
C ASP A 88 -19.22 21.67 20.00
N GLY A 89 -18.78 22.58 19.12
CA GLY A 89 -18.35 22.20 17.78
C GLY A 89 -17.12 21.31 17.78
N GLN A 90 -16.21 21.51 18.74
CA GLN A 90 -15.04 20.64 18.90
C GLN A 90 -15.43 19.19 19.24
N ALA A 91 -16.42 18.95 20.10
CA ALA A 91 -16.85 17.58 20.39
C ALA A 91 -17.48 16.91 19.17
N LEU A 92 -18.16 17.70 18.33
CA LEU A 92 -18.71 17.22 17.06
C LEU A 92 -17.60 16.86 16.06
N LEU A 93 -16.56 17.68 15.92
CA LEU A 93 -15.40 17.36 15.08
C LEU A 93 -14.64 16.12 15.60
N ASN A 94 -14.47 16.00 16.92
CA ASN A 94 -13.87 14.79 17.51
C ASN A 94 -14.73 13.54 17.26
N ASN A 95 -16.06 13.67 17.20
CA ASN A 95 -16.96 12.56 16.84
C ASN A 95 -16.82 12.16 15.36
N VAL A 96 -16.48 13.08 14.46
CA VAL A 96 -16.15 12.77 13.07
C VAL A 96 -14.83 12.00 13.01
N THR A 97 -13.78 12.50 13.66
CA THR A 97 -12.47 11.82 13.74
C THR A 97 -12.62 10.38 14.25
N ALA A 98 -13.36 10.17 15.33
CA ALA A 98 -13.60 8.82 15.85
C ALA A 98 -14.35 7.90 14.86
N GLN A 99 -15.30 8.43 14.10
CA GLN A 99 -15.97 7.64 13.05
C GLN A 99 -15.04 7.30 11.89
N CYS A 100 -14.14 8.21 11.52
CA CYS A 100 -13.12 7.97 10.51
C CYS A 100 -12.15 6.86 10.95
N GLU A 101 -11.71 6.88 12.21
CA GLU A 101 -10.90 5.80 12.80
C GLU A 101 -11.65 4.46 12.78
N GLU A 102 -12.94 4.44 13.13
CA GLU A 102 -13.77 3.21 13.08
C GLU A 102 -13.92 2.67 11.65
N ILE A 103 -14.16 3.55 10.66
CA ILE A 103 -14.23 3.18 9.25
C ILE A 103 -12.90 2.57 8.81
N PHE A 104 -11.79 3.21 9.16
CA PHE A 104 -10.46 2.73 8.79
C PHE A 104 -10.13 1.39 9.45
N ALA A 105 -10.43 1.23 10.74
CA ALA A 105 -10.28 -0.04 11.45
C ALA A 105 -11.10 -1.15 10.77
N ALA A 106 -12.33 -0.85 10.34
CA ALA A 106 -13.15 -1.80 9.60
C ALA A 106 -12.54 -2.18 8.24
N LYS A 107 -11.89 -1.25 7.53
CA LYS A 107 -11.13 -1.56 6.30
C LYS A 107 -9.97 -2.52 6.58
N ILE A 108 -9.20 -2.29 7.65
CA ILE A 108 -8.11 -3.18 8.07
C ILE A 108 -8.63 -4.57 8.44
N GLU A 109 -9.74 -4.67 9.16
CA GLU A 109 -10.34 -5.97 9.51
C GLU A 109 -10.81 -6.77 8.29
N ASN A 110 -11.30 -6.06 7.26
CA ASN A 110 -11.85 -6.66 6.04
C ASN A 110 -10.87 -6.69 4.86
N GLN A 111 -9.60 -6.36 5.09
CA GLN A 111 -8.57 -6.33 4.06
C GLN A 111 -8.44 -7.67 3.33
N ARG A 112 -8.05 -7.59 2.06
CA ARG A 112 -7.81 -8.74 1.20
C ARG A 112 -6.42 -9.30 1.43
N TYR A 113 -6.28 -10.61 1.33
CA TYR A 113 -4.98 -11.27 1.43
C TYR A 113 -4.51 -11.66 0.02
N LEU A 114 -3.21 -11.56 -0.25
CA LEU A 114 -2.61 -11.94 -1.54
C LEU A 114 -2.98 -13.37 -1.98
N LYS A 115 -3.16 -14.29 -1.03
CA LYS A 115 -3.67 -15.66 -1.31
C LYS A 115 -5.05 -15.71 -1.95
N GLY A 116 -5.81 -14.62 -1.92
CA GLY A 116 -7.05 -14.48 -2.66
C GLY A 116 -6.86 -14.42 -4.17
N ALA A 117 -5.68 -13.97 -4.63
CA ALA A 117 -5.31 -13.91 -6.05
C ALA A 117 -4.95 -15.28 -6.63
N THR A 118 -4.77 -16.30 -5.80
CA THR A 118 -4.31 -17.62 -6.23
C THR A 118 -5.39 -18.69 -6.06
N ASN A 119 -5.21 -19.84 -6.70
CA ASN A 119 -6.14 -20.96 -6.57
C ASN A 119 -5.96 -21.71 -5.23
N TRP A 120 -6.87 -22.62 -4.90
CA TRP A 120 -6.85 -23.34 -3.62
C TRP A 120 -5.62 -24.26 -3.46
N GLN A 121 -4.89 -24.53 -4.54
CA GLN A 121 -3.67 -25.35 -4.53
C GLN A 121 -2.45 -24.54 -4.08
N VAL A 122 -2.50 -23.21 -4.21
CA VAL A 122 -1.45 -22.29 -3.76
C VAL A 122 -1.76 -21.84 -2.33
N LYS A 123 -0.98 -22.31 -1.37
CA LYS A 123 -1.05 -21.87 0.05
C LYS A 123 -0.18 -20.64 0.27
N GLU A 124 -0.32 -19.97 1.42
CA GLU A 124 0.49 -18.81 1.81
C GLU A 124 2.01 -19.03 1.67
N ARG A 125 2.51 -20.21 2.06
CA ARG A 125 3.92 -20.60 1.83
C ARG A 125 4.33 -20.55 0.35
N HIS A 126 3.44 -20.89 -0.58
CA HIS A 126 3.76 -20.86 -2.01
C HIS A 126 3.80 -19.43 -2.56
N ILE A 127 3.22 -18.46 -1.84
CA ILE A 127 3.31 -17.03 -2.19
C ILE A 127 4.64 -16.47 -1.71
N GLU A 128 5.07 -16.85 -0.50
CA GLU A 128 6.43 -16.56 -0.03
C GLU A 128 7.48 -17.18 -0.97
N GLU A 129 7.34 -18.47 -1.31
CA GLU A 129 8.20 -19.14 -2.30
C GLU A 129 8.11 -18.50 -3.71
N TYR A 130 7.00 -17.83 -4.03
CA TYR A 130 6.90 -17.06 -5.27
C TYR A 130 7.79 -15.82 -5.22
N PHE A 131 7.75 -15.07 -4.13
CA PHE A 131 8.63 -13.92 -3.91
C PHE A 131 10.10 -14.30 -3.75
N ASP A 132 10.39 -15.52 -3.29
CA ASP A 132 11.75 -16.08 -3.32
C ASP A 132 12.22 -16.46 -4.73
N GLY A 133 11.32 -16.54 -5.72
CA GLY A 133 11.66 -16.94 -7.09
C GLY A 133 11.60 -18.45 -7.37
N GLY A 134 11.11 -19.27 -6.43
CA GLY A 134 11.22 -20.74 -6.49
C GLY A 134 9.91 -21.55 -6.47
N SER A 135 8.73 -20.91 -6.52
CA SER A 135 7.46 -21.65 -6.57
C SER A 135 7.11 -22.13 -7.98
N ILE A 136 6.06 -22.96 -8.09
CA ILE A 136 5.45 -23.38 -9.38
C ILE A 136 5.06 -22.20 -10.29
N LEU A 137 4.80 -21.03 -9.71
CA LEU A 137 4.52 -19.81 -10.49
C LEU A 137 5.76 -19.38 -11.29
N ASN A 138 6.95 -19.61 -10.75
CA ASN A 138 8.21 -19.22 -11.36
C ASN A 138 8.83 -20.29 -12.27
N GLU A 139 8.46 -21.55 -12.08
CA GLU A 139 9.13 -22.67 -12.76
C GLU A 139 8.35 -23.23 -13.95
N GLU A 140 7.04 -23.32 -13.83
CA GLU A 140 6.21 -23.96 -14.84
C GLU A 140 6.10 -23.07 -16.08
N ARG A 141 5.89 -23.64 -17.25
CA ARG A 141 5.65 -22.91 -18.51
C ARG A 141 4.60 -23.63 -19.32
N GLN A 142 3.95 -22.90 -20.22
CA GLN A 142 2.96 -23.51 -21.07
C GLN A 142 3.60 -24.61 -21.93
N TYR A 143 2.96 -25.76 -22.02
CA TYR A 143 3.34 -26.82 -22.94
C TYR A 143 2.10 -27.60 -23.38
N THR A 144 2.19 -28.24 -24.55
CA THR A 144 1.15 -29.13 -25.06
C THR A 144 1.53 -30.58 -24.74
N ASP A 145 0.67 -31.29 -24.02
CA ASP A 145 0.92 -32.69 -23.66
C ASP A 145 0.73 -33.67 -24.84
N GLU A 146 1.00 -34.96 -24.61
CA GLU A 146 0.88 -36.01 -25.62
C GLU A 146 -0.57 -36.18 -26.16
N GLU A 147 -1.57 -35.70 -25.41
CA GLU A 147 -2.99 -35.73 -25.80
C GLU A 147 -3.40 -34.47 -26.58
N GLY A 148 -2.49 -33.52 -26.78
CA GLY A 148 -2.76 -32.25 -27.47
C GLY A 148 -3.42 -31.20 -26.57
N VAL A 149 -3.31 -31.34 -25.25
CA VAL A 149 -3.91 -30.42 -24.27
C VAL A 149 -2.84 -29.49 -23.73
N ASP A 150 -3.09 -28.19 -23.83
CA ASP A 150 -2.23 -27.18 -23.23
C ASP A 150 -2.34 -27.20 -21.69
N LYS A 151 -1.19 -27.14 -21.03
CA LYS A 151 -1.03 -27.04 -19.58
C LYS A 151 -0.33 -25.74 -19.25
N TRP A 152 -0.53 -25.20 -18.05
CA TRP A 152 0.15 -24.00 -17.54
C TRP A 152 -0.04 -22.77 -18.43
N VAL A 153 -1.23 -22.66 -19.01
CA VAL A 153 -1.63 -21.50 -19.81
C VAL A 153 -1.80 -20.34 -18.85
N LEU A 154 -0.91 -19.36 -18.92
CA LEU A 154 -0.81 -18.30 -17.90
C LEU A 154 -2.15 -17.58 -17.69
N GLN A 155 -2.79 -17.20 -18.79
CA GLN A 155 -4.07 -16.47 -18.79
C GLN A 155 -5.24 -17.28 -18.22
N ASP A 156 -5.23 -18.61 -18.36
CA ASP A 156 -6.32 -19.49 -17.91
C ASP A 156 -6.08 -19.98 -16.47
N ASP A 157 -4.92 -20.59 -16.24
CA ASP A 157 -4.57 -21.26 -14.98
C ASP A 157 -4.37 -20.25 -13.83
N PHE A 158 -3.99 -19.01 -14.16
CA PHE A 158 -3.81 -17.92 -13.20
C PHE A 158 -4.82 -16.77 -13.37
N SER A 159 -5.94 -17.00 -14.08
CA SER A 159 -7.05 -16.04 -14.26
C SER A 159 -7.61 -15.42 -12.98
N LYS A 160 -7.37 -16.05 -11.82
CA LYS A 160 -7.70 -15.48 -10.51
C LYS A 160 -6.93 -14.20 -10.18
N ILE A 161 -5.73 -14.03 -10.71
CA ILE A 161 -4.95 -12.80 -10.54
C ILE A 161 -5.67 -11.65 -11.23
N ASN A 162 -6.12 -11.83 -12.47
CA ASN A 162 -6.96 -10.83 -13.14
C ASN A 162 -8.26 -10.56 -12.38
N ASN A 163 -8.92 -11.60 -11.88
CA ASN A 163 -10.14 -11.43 -11.09
C ASN A 163 -9.91 -10.62 -9.80
N PHE A 164 -8.78 -10.85 -9.14
CA PHE A 164 -8.39 -10.16 -7.93
C PHE A 164 -8.00 -8.71 -8.24
N TYR A 165 -7.35 -8.46 -9.36
CA TYR A 165 -7.11 -7.09 -9.85
C TYR A 165 -8.43 -6.34 -10.05
N GLU A 166 -9.32 -6.88 -10.88
CA GLU A 166 -10.58 -6.22 -11.24
C GLU A 166 -11.54 -6.00 -10.06
N LYS A 167 -11.51 -6.87 -9.04
CA LYS A 167 -12.50 -6.87 -7.94
C LYS A 167 -11.98 -6.45 -6.58
N ALA A 168 -10.66 -6.46 -6.38
CA ALA A 168 -10.04 -6.14 -5.10
C ALA A 168 -8.97 -5.07 -5.26
N ALA A 169 -7.97 -5.27 -6.14
CA ALA A 169 -6.83 -4.35 -6.19
C ALA A 169 -7.20 -2.90 -6.54
N LEU A 170 -8.28 -2.70 -7.29
CA LEU A 170 -8.77 -1.38 -7.71
C LEU A 170 -9.70 -0.69 -6.69
N ALA A 171 -10.19 -1.40 -5.66
CA ALA A 171 -11.29 -0.90 -4.82
C ALA A 171 -11.28 -1.35 -3.34
N ASP A 172 -10.38 -2.27 -2.95
CA ASP A 172 -10.25 -2.80 -1.60
C ASP A 172 -8.81 -2.61 -1.10
N LEU A 173 -8.65 -2.57 0.23
CA LEU A 173 -7.34 -2.63 0.87
C LEU A 173 -6.75 -4.05 0.75
N ILE A 174 -5.54 -4.17 0.24
CA ILE A 174 -4.78 -5.43 0.24
C ILE A 174 -3.77 -5.40 1.37
N LYS A 175 -3.76 -6.45 2.18
CA LYS A 175 -2.82 -6.65 3.28
C LYS A 175 -1.41 -6.73 2.74
N TYR A 176 -0.55 -5.80 3.18
CA TYR A 176 0.89 -5.92 2.98
C TYR A 176 1.44 -7.13 3.76
N PRO A 177 2.20 -8.04 3.14
CA PRO A 177 2.59 -9.30 3.74
C PRO A 177 3.83 -9.15 4.67
N ASN A 178 3.76 -8.25 5.65
CA ASN A 178 4.85 -7.96 6.60
C ASN A 178 5.24 -9.12 7.53
N THR A 179 4.57 -10.26 7.45
CA THR A 179 4.97 -11.50 8.13
C THR A 179 5.76 -12.45 7.25
N MET A 180 5.93 -12.12 5.95
CA MET A 180 6.83 -12.82 5.05
C MET A 180 8.20 -12.17 5.18
N LYS A 181 9.24 -13.01 5.28
CA LYS A 181 10.64 -12.58 5.39
C LYS A 181 11.07 -11.57 4.32
N ASN A 182 10.54 -11.69 3.11
CA ASN A 182 10.81 -10.78 1.99
C ASN A 182 10.38 -9.34 2.28
N PHE A 183 9.39 -9.14 3.15
CA PHE A 183 8.71 -7.86 3.39
C PHE A 183 8.59 -7.51 4.88
N GLU A 184 9.35 -8.20 5.72
CA GLU A 184 9.50 -7.88 7.14
C GLU A 184 10.50 -6.72 7.27
N ASP A 185 10.17 -5.73 8.10
CA ASP A 185 11.05 -4.63 8.48
C ASP A 185 11.71 -3.87 7.31
N CYS A 186 10.94 -3.44 6.29
CA CYS A 186 11.45 -2.59 5.21
C CYS A 186 11.81 -1.17 5.72
N GLU A 187 13.02 -0.97 6.22
CA GLU A 187 13.52 0.27 6.82
C GLU A 187 13.51 1.45 5.83
N ILE A 188 13.96 1.20 4.60
CA ILE A 188 13.98 2.13 3.47
C ILE A 188 12.56 2.50 3.04
N ARG A 189 11.53 1.70 3.37
CA ARG A 189 10.16 1.89 2.87
C ARG A 189 10.05 1.88 1.34
N ALA A 190 10.87 1.03 0.73
CA ALA A 190 10.80 0.69 -0.69
C ALA A 190 10.93 -0.83 -0.85
N ALA A 191 10.30 -1.34 -1.89
CA ALA A 191 10.41 -2.73 -2.29
C ALA A 191 10.40 -2.81 -3.82
N TYR A 192 11.16 -3.76 -4.35
CA TYR A 192 11.15 -4.03 -5.78
C TYR A 192 11.32 -5.52 -6.04
N CYS A 193 11.02 -5.88 -7.28
CA CYS A 193 11.25 -7.19 -7.83
C CYS A 193 12.27 -7.10 -8.95
N CYS A 194 13.05 -8.16 -9.16
CA CYS A 194 13.92 -8.33 -10.30
C CYS A 194 13.66 -9.70 -10.94
N TRP A 195 13.32 -9.67 -12.22
CA TRP A 195 13.05 -10.86 -13.02
C TRP A 195 14.16 -11.10 -14.02
N ILE A 196 14.44 -12.38 -14.22
CA ILE A 196 15.50 -12.84 -15.15
C ILE A 196 14.96 -13.76 -16.24
N GLN A 197 13.65 -14.00 -16.27
CA GLN A 197 13.06 -14.90 -17.26
C GLN A 197 11.66 -14.45 -17.68
N ASP A 198 11.40 -14.61 -18.98
CA ASP A 198 10.11 -14.44 -19.63
C ASP A 198 9.51 -15.80 -20.02
N ARG A 199 8.23 -16.01 -19.69
CA ARG A 199 7.44 -17.20 -20.02
C ARG A 199 6.18 -16.90 -20.84
N GLN A 200 5.98 -15.68 -21.32
CA GLN A 200 4.81 -15.31 -22.12
C GLN A 200 5.21 -14.71 -23.48
N ALA A 201 4.55 -15.17 -24.55
CA ALA A 201 4.84 -14.74 -25.90
C ALA A 201 3.75 -13.79 -26.39
N GLY A 202 4.12 -12.81 -27.22
CA GLY A 202 3.16 -11.94 -27.93
C GLY A 202 2.51 -10.87 -27.05
N ASP A 203 3.14 -10.52 -25.94
CA ASP A 203 2.81 -9.41 -25.05
C ASP A 203 3.59 -8.11 -25.38
N ASN A 204 4.49 -8.18 -26.38
CA ASN A 204 5.44 -7.13 -26.79
C ASN A 204 6.49 -6.79 -25.73
N ASN A 205 6.83 -7.74 -24.87
CA ASN A 205 7.85 -7.57 -23.86
C ASN A 205 8.72 -8.84 -23.77
N GLY A 206 10.00 -8.70 -23.44
CA GLY A 206 10.94 -9.84 -23.45
C GLY A 206 11.09 -10.52 -24.81
N ASN A 207 11.64 -11.73 -24.80
CA ASN A 207 11.96 -12.48 -26.02
C ASN A 207 11.33 -13.89 -26.11
N CYS A 208 10.41 -14.25 -25.21
CA CYS A 208 9.68 -15.52 -25.27
C CYS A 208 8.81 -15.63 -26.55
N ALA A 209 8.79 -16.84 -27.14
CA ALA A 209 8.01 -17.14 -28.34
C ALA A 209 7.30 -18.50 -28.27
N THR A 210 6.34 -18.73 -29.16
CA THR A 210 5.73 -20.07 -29.30
C THR A 210 6.60 -20.98 -30.19
N PRO A 211 6.65 -22.30 -29.96
CA PRO A 211 6.05 -23.00 -28.82
C PRO A 211 6.83 -22.78 -27.52
N TYR A 212 6.10 -22.52 -26.44
CA TYR A 212 6.61 -22.06 -25.14
C TYR A 212 7.63 -22.99 -24.48
N ASP A 213 7.41 -24.30 -24.64
CA ASP A 213 8.24 -25.37 -24.08
C ASP A 213 9.65 -25.44 -24.68
N ASN A 214 9.87 -24.79 -25.82
CA ASN A 214 11.16 -24.74 -26.50
C ASN A 214 11.75 -23.33 -26.49
N ASN A 215 10.94 -22.32 -26.77
CA ASN A 215 11.40 -20.97 -27.02
C ASN A 215 11.34 -20.05 -25.78
N CYS A 216 10.86 -20.55 -24.64
CA CYS A 216 10.81 -19.78 -23.39
C CYS A 216 11.54 -20.47 -22.23
N VAL A 217 12.39 -21.45 -22.53
CA VAL A 217 13.17 -22.19 -21.51
C VAL A 217 14.19 -21.29 -20.82
N ASP A 218 14.75 -20.37 -21.61
CA ASP A 218 15.83 -19.43 -21.27
C ASP A 218 15.59 -18.13 -22.04
N ALA A 219 14.32 -17.70 -22.08
CA ALA A 219 13.94 -16.43 -22.68
C ALA A 219 14.07 -15.34 -21.64
N ASP A 220 14.60 -14.20 -22.06
CA ASP A 220 14.91 -13.07 -21.22
C ASP A 220 13.72 -12.10 -21.18
N PRO A 221 13.51 -11.42 -20.04
CA PRO A 221 12.59 -10.30 -19.95
C PRO A 221 13.12 -9.12 -20.77
N GLY A 222 12.33 -8.07 -20.86
CA GLY A 222 12.71 -6.82 -21.47
C GLY A 222 13.65 -6.11 -20.52
N ASP A 223 14.86 -5.84 -20.97
CA ASP A 223 15.88 -5.21 -20.15
C ASP A 223 15.50 -3.79 -19.71
N ASN A 224 15.76 -3.46 -18.45
CA ASN A 224 15.68 -2.10 -17.94
C ASN A 224 16.77 -1.72 -16.93
N THR A 225 17.69 -2.64 -16.63
CA THR A 225 18.72 -2.45 -15.61
C THR A 225 19.86 -3.45 -15.74
N ASP A 226 21.04 -3.02 -15.32
CA ASP A 226 22.19 -3.88 -15.11
C ASP A 226 22.18 -4.41 -13.67
N LEU A 227 22.54 -5.68 -13.48
CA LEU A 227 22.81 -6.26 -12.17
C LEU A 227 24.28 -6.07 -11.85
N CYS A 228 24.60 -5.35 -10.78
CA CYS A 228 25.99 -5.09 -10.43
C CYS A 228 26.59 -6.24 -9.62
N TYR A 229 25.93 -6.57 -8.50
CA TYR A 229 26.35 -7.67 -7.64
C TYR A 229 25.22 -8.14 -6.71
N VAL A 230 25.41 -9.35 -6.20
CA VAL A 230 24.55 -9.97 -5.18
C VAL A 230 25.40 -10.22 -3.94
N ASP A 231 25.09 -9.57 -2.82
CA ASP A 231 25.54 -10.02 -1.50
C ASP A 231 24.50 -10.98 -0.91
N MET A 232 24.81 -12.27 -0.93
CA MET A 232 23.87 -13.31 -0.53
C MET A 232 23.56 -13.25 0.97
N ALA A 233 24.38 -12.56 1.77
CA ALA A 233 24.11 -12.39 3.20
C ALA A 233 22.90 -11.45 3.44
N GLU A 234 22.69 -10.46 2.58
CA GLU A 234 21.63 -9.47 2.71
C GLU A 234 20.25 -10.07 2.37
N GLY A 235 20.21 -10.95 1.37
CA GLY A 235 19.02 -11.71 0.98
C GLY A 235 18.83 -13.04 1.71
N ALA A 236 19.69 -13.39 2.69
CA ALA A 236 19.82 -14.76 3.21
C ALA A 236 18.53 -15.38 3.76
N ALA A 237 17.67 -14.56 4.36
CA ALA A 237 16.37 -15.01 4.84
C ALA A 237 15.53 -15.57 3.67
N SER A 238 15.51 -14.84 2.57
CA SER A 238 14.67 -15.09 1.41
C SER A 238 15.31 -16.10 0.44
N SER A 239 16.58 -15.91 0.09
CA SER A 239 17.31 -16.77 -0.87
C SER A 239 17.77 -18.12 -0.30
N HIS A 240 17.67 -18.31 1.02
CA HIS A 240 18.14 -19.51 1.73
C HIS A 240 19.67 -19.79 1.62
N ILE A 241 20.45 -18.78 1.26
CA ILE A 241 21.92 -18.85 1.19
C ILE A 241 22.52 -18.00 2.31
N ALA A 242 23.34 -18.60 3.17
CA ALA A 242 23.84 -17.93 4.37
C ALA A 242 24.91 -16.84 4.11
N GLY A 243 25.42 -16.75 2.89
CA GLY A 243 26.45 -15.78 2.51
C GLY A 243 27.24 -16.21 1.28
N GLY A 244 28.15 -15.34 0.86
CA GLY A 244 28.81 -15.38 -0.44
C GLY A 244 28.38 -14.19 -1.28
N PHE A 245 29.02 -14.00 -2.42
CA PHE A 245 28.64 -12.94 -3.34
C PHE A 245 28.86 -13.37 -4.79
N ALA A 246 28.15 -12.73 -5.70
CA ALA A 246 28.33 -12.81 -7.14
C ALA A 246 28.48 -11.39 -7.69
N ILE A 247 29.34 -11.22 -8.70
CA ILE A 247 29.63 -9.93 -9.34
C ILE A 247 29.41 -10.12 -10.83
N PHE A 248 28.81 -9.13 -11.46
CA PHE A 248 28.44 -9.14 -12.87
C PHE A 248 28.98 -7.85 -13.50
N PRO A 249 30.23 -7.87 -13.97
CA PRO A 249 30.80 -6.73 -14.68
C PRO A 249 30.35 -6.73 -16.15
N ASP A 250 30.39 -5.58 -16.80
CA ASP A 250 30.27 -5.45 -18.26
C ASP A 250 29.00 -6.10 -18.88
N ASP A 251 27.85 -6.08 -18.18
CA ASP A 251 26.56 -6.62 -18.67
C ASP A 251 26.62 -8.14 -18.98
N GLU A 252 27.35 -8.91 -18.14
CA GLU A 252 27.51 -10.37 -18.26
C GLU A 252 26.29 -11.16 -17.73
N GLU A 253 25.35 -10.50 -17.05
CA GLU A 253 24.15 -11.07 -16.44
C GLU A 253 23.05 -11.44 -17.45
N GLY A 254 23.01 -10.78 -18.61
CA GLY A 254 21.88 -10.82 -19.56
C GLY A 254 20.72 -9.90 -19.16
N ASP A 255 19.68 -9.83 -19.99
CA ASP A 255 18.58 -8.87 -19.78
C ASP A 255 17.87 -9.12 -18.43
N ILE A 256 17.78 -8.07 -17.61
CA ILE A 256 17.09 -8.11 -16.32
C ILE A 256 16.04 -7.00 -16.27
N HIS A 257 14.90 -7.32 -15.66
CA HIS A 257 13.86 -6.33 -15.42
C HIS A 257 13.64 -6.12 -13.93
N CYS A 258 13.92 -4.94 -13.42
CA CYS A 258 13.58 -4.56 -12.05
C CYS A 258 12.49 -3.49 -11.99
N HIS A 259 11.48 -3.72 -11.14
CA HIS A 259 10.37 -2.79 -10.96
C HIS A 259 9.90 -2.79 -9.50
N GLY A 260 9.65 -1.61 -8.94
CA GLY A 260 9.27 -1.47 -7.54
C GLY A 260 8.26 -0.37 -7.24
N PHE A 261 8.20 -0.03 -5.96
CA PHE A 261 7.39 1.03 -5.38
C PHE A 261 7.98 1.46 -4.05
N ALA A 262 7.65 2.67 -3.62
CA ALA A 262 8.01 3.19 -2.30
C ALA A 262 6.81 3.85 -1.61
N TRP A 263 6.93 4.11 -0.31
CA TRP A 263 5.90 4.78 0.47
C TRP A 263 6.51 5.71 1.54
N GLY A 264 5.74 6.71 1.95
CA GLY A 264 6.15 7.67 2.96
C GLY A 264 6.19 7.14 4.40
N ASN A 265 6.74 7.94 5.30
CA ASN A 265 6.90 7.68 6.73
C ASN A 265 5.59 7.75 7.53
N ASN A 266 4.56 8.39 6.99
CA ASN A 266 3.25 8.46 7.60
C ASN A 266 2.43 7.20 7.25
N GLU A 267 2.30 6.27 8.19
CA GLU A 267 1.49 5.05 8.02
C GLU A 267 -0.01 5.31 7.77
N GLU A 268 -0.50 6.53 8.04
CA GLU A 268 -1.87 6.93 7.74
C GLU A 268 -2.04 7.48 6.31
N ALA A 269 -0.94 7.80 5.62
CA ALA A 269 -0.96 8.30 4.25
C ALA A 269 -1.36 7.19 3.25
N LEU A 270 -1.98 7.60 2.13
CA LEU A 270 -2.60 6.68 1.17
C LEU A 270 -1.61 5.66 0.58
N ASP A 271 -0.42 6.10 0.19
CA ASP A 271 0.66 5.25 -0.32
C ASP A 271 1.10 4.19 0.71
N ALA A 272 1.27 4.59 1.97
CA ALA A 272 1.67 3.68 3.04
C ALA A 272 0.57 2.69 3.43
N ARG A 273 -0.70 3.11 3.41
CA ARG A 273 -1.85 2.22 3.71
C ARG A 273 -2.05 1.20 2.60
N TYR A 274 -1.99 1.62 1.34
CA TYR A 274 -2.28 0.79 0.18
C TYR A 274 -1.03 0.11 -0.42
N LYS A 275 0.14 0.14 0.25
CA LYS A 275 1.37 -0.51 -0.24
C LYS A 275 1.22 -1.99 -0.62
N GLY A 276 0.28 -2.71 0.02
CA GLY A 276 -0.07 -4.09 -0.38
C GLY A 276 -0.75 -4.19 -1.76
N ASN A 277 -1.50 -3.16 -2.18
CA ASN A 277 -2.07 -3.06 -3.52
C ASN A 277 -0.98 -2.87 -4.57
N ASN A 278 -0.01 -2.00 -4.27
CA ASN A 278 1.16 -1.77 -5.14
C ASN A 278 1.99 -3.04 -5.32
N LEU A 279 2.30 -3.75 -4.23
CA LEU A 279 2.99 -5.04 -4.30
C LEU A 279 2.24 -6.04 -5.20
N PHE A 280 0.93 -6.21 -4.98
CA PHE A 280 0.11 -7.10 -5.80
C PHE A 280 0.16 -6.71 -7.28
N TYR A 281 -0.01 -5.41 -7.57
CA TYR A 281 -0.04 -4.91 -8.94
C TYR A 281 1.29 -5.14 -9.65
N VAL A 282 2.39 -4.66 -9.06
CA VAL A 282 3.73 -4.75 -9.64
C VAL A 282 4.12 -6.21 -9.86
N SER A 283 4.05 -7.04 -8.82
CA SER A 283 4.62 -8.38 -8.92
C SER A 283 3.69 -9.36 -9.64
N MET A 284 2.44 -9.46 -9.17
CA MET A 284 1.54 -10.54 -9.58
C MET A 284 0.75 -10.19 -10.83
N TYR A 285 0.21 -8.97 -10.91
CA TYR A 285 -0.66 -8.59 -12.01
C TYR A 285 0.13 -8.15 -13.25
N ASP A 286 0.93 -7.09 -13.17
CA ASP A 286 1.64 -6.54 -14.33
C ASP A 286 2.75 -7.47 -14.80
N HIS A 287 3.72 -7.78 -13.93
CA HIS A 287 4.91 -8.51 -14.38
C HIS A 287 4.66 -10.00 -14.52
N PHE A 288 4.03 -10.67 -13.54
CA PHE A 288 3.75 -12.11 -13.69
C PHE A 288 2.60 -12.41 -14.66
N TYR A 289 1.40 -11.83 -14.47
CA TYR A 289 0.21 -12.25 -15.22
C TYR A 289 0.07 -11.58 -16.59
N GLN A 290 0.39 -10.29 -16.74
CA GLN A 290 0.31 -9.62 -18.04
C GLN A 290 1.53 -9.89 -18.91
N ARG A 291 2.74 -9.90 -18.31
CA ARG A 291 4.02 -9.99 -19.04
C ARG A 291 4.74 -11.33 -18.93
N GLY A 292 4.31 -12.22 -18.03
CA GLY A 292 4.98 -13.52 -17.88
C GLY A 292 6.38 -13.47 -17.31
N TYR A 293 6.72 -12.47 -16.49
CA TYR A 293 8.04 -12.36 -15.86
C TYR A 293 8.12 -13.18 -14.59
N VAL A 294 9.18 -13.97 -14.48
CA VAL A 294 9.39 -14.97 -13.46
C VAL A 294 10.86 -15.13 -13.09
N ARG A 295 11.09 -15.83 -11.98
CA ARG A 295 12.40 -16.17 -11.40
C ARG A 295 13.19 -14.95 -10.94
N GLY A 296 13.87 -15.11 -9.80
CA GLY A 296 14.74 -14.09 -9.25
C GLY A 296 16.19 -14.31 -9.65
N VAL A 297 16.99 -13.26 -9.47
CA VAL A 297 18.45 -13.31 -9.58
C VAL A 297 19.00 -14.39 -8.63
N PRO A 298 19.90 -15.30 -9.07
CA PRO A 298 20.44 -16.35 -8.22
C PRO A 298 21.13 -15.79 -6.97
N GLY A 299 20.67 -16.24 -5.79
CA GLY A 299 21.22 -15.81 -4.50
C GLY A 299 20.53 -14.60 -3.88
N ALA A 300 19.55 -14.00 -4.58
CA ALA A 300 18.66 -12.96 -4.08
C ALA A 300 17.19 -13.42 -4.14
N PRO A 301 16.27 -12.81 -3.36
CA PRO A 301 14.84 -12.94 -3.64
C PRO A 301 14.47 -12.39 -5.02
N MET A 302 13.37 -12.90 -5.59
CA MET A 302 12.77 -12.29 -6.77
C MET A 302 12.09 -10.97 -6.44
N CYS A 303 11.47 -10.85 -5.27
CA CYS A 303 10.89 -9.62 -4.74
C CYS A 303 11.14 -9.49 -3.24
N GLY A 304 11.38 -8.27 -2.76
CA GLY A 304 11.57 -8.00 -1.35
C GLY A 304 11.72 -6.52 -1.05
N CYS A 305 11.87 -6.19 0.24
CA CYS A 305 12.35 -4.87 0.66
C CYS A 305 13.72 -4.61 0.02
N THR A 306 14.00 -3.36 -0.36
CA THR A 306 15.21 -2.96 -1.09
C THR A 306 16.52 -3.45 -0.43
N GLU A 307 16.57 -3.51 0.90
CA GLU A 307 17.71 -3.97 1.69
C GLU A 307 18.11 -5.41 1.37
N GLN A 308 17.13 -6.26 1.02
CA GLN A 308 17.33 -7.68 0.71
C GLN A 308 17.56 -7.96 -0.76
N MET A 309 17.32 -6.95 -1.61
CA MET A 309 17.41 -7.05 -3.06
C MET A 309 18.85 -6.86 -3.53
N PRO A 310 19.21 -7.38 -4.73
CA PRO A 310 20.55 -7.25 -5.27
C PRO A 310 20.81 -5.81 -5.71
N VAL A 311 22.10 -5.45 -5.80
CA VAL A 311 22.49 -4.10 -6.23
C VAL A 311 22.42 -4.04 -7.75
N VAL A 312 21.65 -3.08 -8.25
CA VAL A 312 21.33 -2.92 -9.68
C VAL A 312 21.53 -1.46 -10.09
N SER A 313 21.67 -1.18 -11.37
CA SER A 313 21.85 0.19 -11.86
C SER A 313 20.57 1.01 -11.68
N ARG A 314 19.38 0.43 -11.86
CA ARG A 314 18.09 1.12 -11.64
C ARG A 314 16.91 0.16 -11.44
N ALA A 315 15.76 0.72 -11.08
CA ALA A 315 14.49 0.01 -11.13
C ALA A 315 13.39 0.95 -11.61
N ASP A 316 12.51 0.46 -12.49
CA ASP A 316 11.27 1.14 -12.82
C ASP A 316 10.35 1.18 -11.59
N CYS A 317 9.30 2.01 -11.61
CA CYS A 317 8.36 2.00 -10.49
C CYS A 317 6.91 2.37 -10.81
N THR A 318 6.03 1.87 -9.95
CA THR A 318 4.61 2.17 -9.94
C THR A 318 4.23 2.97 -8.70
N GLU A 319 3.49 4.06 -8.92
CA GLU A 319 2.76 4.76 -7.88
C GLU A 319 1.25 4.56 -8.04
N MET A 320 0.51 4.76 -6.95
CA MET A 320 -0.95 4.72 -6.98
C MET A 320 -1.52 6.13 -6.92
N ASP A 321 -2.53 6.37 -7.75
CA ASP A 321 -3.46 7.47 -7.59
C ASP A 321 -4.70 6.93 -6.87
N ILE A 322 -4.96 7.42 -5.65
CA ILE A 322 -5.94 6.86 -4.73
C ILE A 322 -6.94 7.93 -4.35
N SER A 323 -8.20 7.71 -4.71
CA SER A 323 -9.30 8.59 -4.33
C SER A 323 -10.23 7.89 -3.34
N GLU A 324 -10.23 8.32 -2.09
CA GLU A 324 -11.25 7.89 -1.13
C GLU A 324 -12.50 8.76 -1.25
N ASN A 325 -13.67 8.14 -1.08
CA ASN A 325 -14.94 8.82 -1.22
C ASN A 325 -15.75 8.68 0.06
N PHE A 326 -16.17 9.81 0.62
CA PHE A 326 -16.94 9.86 1.86
C PHE A 326 -18.23 10.64 1.70
N ARG A 327 -19.19 10.37 2.59
CA ARG A 327 -20.40 11.16 2.75
C ARG A 327 -20.60 11.52 4.19
N TYR A 328 -20.72 12.82 4.41
CA TYR A 328 -21.01 13.41 5.71
C TYR A 328 -22.47 13.81 5.77
N VAL A 329 -23.13 13.47 6.86
CA VAL A 329 -24.54 13.81 7.12
C VAL A 329 -24.66 14.40 8.52
N TYR A 330 -24.97 15.69 8.61
CA TYR A 330 -25.37 16.31 9.87
C TYR A 330 -26.88 16.07 10.09
N ASP A 331 -27.22 15.50 11.23
CA ASP A 331 -28.61 15.36 11.68
C ASP A 331 -28.89 16.37 12.79
N HIS A 332 -29.73 17.35 12.50
CA HIS A 332 -30.12 18.38 13.46
C HIS A 332 -30.86 17.81 14.68
N ALA A 333 -31.63 16.72 14.53
CA ALA A 333 -32.39 16.17 15.63
C ALA A 333 -31.50 15.52 16.71
N THR A 334 -30.35 14.99 16.28
CA THR A 334 -29.38 14.34 17.17
C THR A 334 -28.12 15.19 17.42
N GLN A 335 -27.97 16.28 16.67
CA GLN A 335 -26.81 17.19 16.68
C GLN A 335 -25.49 16.44 16.47
N ARG A 336 -25.47 15.51 15.50
CA ARG A 336 -24.32 14.66 15.20
C ARG A 336 -24.07 14.58 13.71
N PHE A 337 -22.80 14.37 13.36
CA PHE A 337 -22.44 13.89 12.04
C PHE A 337 -22.47 12.36 12.00
N GLY A 338 -23.02 11.82 10.92
CA GLY A 338 -22.74 10.46 10.46
C GLY A 338 -21.77 10.50 9.29
N VAL A 339 -20.74 9.68 9.34
CA VAL A 339 -19.81 9.48 8.23
C VAL A 339 -20.09 8.13 7.56
N ALA A 340 -20.16 8.12 6.23
CA ALA A 340 -20.33 6.91 5.46
C ALA A 340 -19.24 6.80 4.40
N ASP A 341 -18.48 5.70 4.45
CA ASP A 341 -17.58 5.28 3.38
C ASP A 341 -18.39 4.98 2.11
N ARG A 342 -17.90 5.48 0.97
CA ARG A 342 -18.49 5.28 -0.35
C ARG A 342 -17.60 4.47 -1.29
N GLY A 343 -16.46 4.00 -0.80
CA GLY A 343 -15.49 3.23 -1.57
C GLY A 343 -14.24 4.05 -1.87
N VAL A 344 -13.27 3.34 -2.44
CA VAL A 344 -12.01 3.88 -2.92
C VAL A 344 -11.88 3.52 -4.40
N ASP A 345 -11.29 4.43 -5.16
CA ASP A 345 -10.86 4.18 -6.53
C ASP A 345 -9.32 4.23 -6.54
N ILE A 346 -8.69 3.19 -7.09
CA ILE A 346 -7.23 3.07 -7.18
C ILE A 346 -6.83 2.92 -8.64
N ALA A 347 -5.93 3.78 -9.09
CA ALA A 347 -5.25 3.65 -10.37
C ALA A 347 -3.75 3.44 -10.15
N PHE A 348 -3.16 2.57 -10.96
CA PHE A 348 -1.73 2.30 -10.94
C PHE A 348 -1.08 2.98 -12.13
N ASN A 349 -0.06 3.81 -11.87
CA ASN A 349 0.62 4.61 -12.88
C ASN A 349 2.13 4.44 -12.73
N ALA A 350 2.88 4.70 -13.81
CA ALA A 350 4.31 4.90 -13.69
C ALA A 350 4.59 6.09 -12.76
N CYS A 351 5.57 5.94 -11.87
CA CYS A 351 5.91 7.01 -10.95
C CYS A 351 6.26 8.32 -11.66
N GLN A 352 5.84 9.44 -11.11
CA GLN A 352 6.46 10.73 -11.39
C GLN A 352 7.67 10.91 -10.48
N GLY A 353 8.88 10.91 -11.03
CA GLY A 353 10.10 11.09 -10.23
C GLY A 353 10.45 12.56 -10.04
N ALA A 354 11.38 12.82 -9.13
CA ALA A 354 12.03 14.13 -9.05
C ALA A 354 12.77 14.45 -10.36
N ASN A 355 12.98 15.75 -10.62
CA ASN A 355 13.80 16.21 -11.75
C ASN A 355 13.35 15.72 -13.14
N ASP A 356 12.05 15.49 -13.33
CA ASP A 356 11.44 14.90 -14.54
C ASP A 356 11.94 13.48 -14.90
N ASN A 357 12.60 12.79 -13.95
CA ASN A 357 13.04 11.41 -14.12
C ASN A 357 11.92 10.43 -13.77
N ASN A 358 10.90 10.38 -14.63
CA ASN A 358 9.72 9.53 -14.43
C ASN A 358 10.01 8.05 -14.66
N ASN A 359 9.20 7.19 -14.04
CA ASN A 359 9.34 5.73 -14.08
C ASN A 359 10.69 5.24 -13.54
N ASP A 360 11.17 5.88 -12.49
CA ASP A 360 12.43 5.54 -11.83
C ASP A 360 12.23 5.54 -10.30
N LEU A 361 12.55 4.42 -9.65
CA LEU A 361 12.28 4.21 -8.22
C LEU A 361 13.11 5.13 -7.33
N GLU A 362 14.36 5.38 -7.69
CA GLU A 362 15.26 6.27 -6.94
C GLU A 362 14.75 7.71 -7.02
N ALA A 363 14.45 8.18 -8.23
CA ALA A 363 13.90 9.52 -8.42
C ALA A 363 12.51 9.70 -7.78
N TYR A 364 11.67 8.65 -7.78
CA TYR A 364 10.41 8.68 -7.05
C TYR A 364 10.62 8.83 -5.54
N TYR A 365 11.58 8.12 -4.98
CA TYR A 365 11.92 8.26 -3.57
C TYR A 365 12.49 9.65 -3.25
N GLU A 366 13.34 10.20 -4.12
CA GLU A 366 13.83 11.58 -4.01
C GLU A 366 12.65 12.57 -3.92
N ARG A 367 11.61 12.39 -4.76
CA ARG A 367 10.39 13.20 -4.68
C ARG A 367 9.71 13.09 -3.32
N LEU A 368 9.61 11.90 -2.73
CA LEU A 368 9.04 11.72 -1.38
C LEU A 368 9.86 12.47 -0.33
N VAL A 369 11.19 12.49 -0.43
CA VAL A 369 12.06 13.26 0.46
C VAL A 369 11.84 14.76 0.29
N ASP A 370 11.79 15.25 -0.94
CA ASP A 370 11.54 16.66 -1.27
C ASP A 370 10.17 17.15 -0.76
N GLU A 371 9.17 16.28 -0.79
CA GLU A 371 7.83 16.51 -0.23
C GLU A 371 7.78 16.40 1.30
N GLY A 372 8.88 16.01 1.95
CA GLY A 372 8.96 15.82 3.40
C GLY A 372 8.24 14.56 3.90
N ARG A 373 8.00 13.59 3.01
CA ARG A 373 7.31 12.32 3.28
C ARG A 373 8.27 11.15 3.52
N ALA A 374 9.56 11.31 3.25
CA ALA A 374 10.58 10.29 3.51
C ALA A 374 11.89 10.94 4.01
N ASP A 375 12.82 10.12 4.52
CA ASP A 375 14.06 10.61 5.11
C ASP A 375 15.22 10.55 4.09
N ALA A 376 16.03 11.62 4.03
CA ALA A 376 17.19 11.68 3.15
C ALA A 376 18.25 10.59 3.46
N THR A 377 18.25 10.05 4.68
CA THR A 377 19.13 8.92 5.03
C THR A 377 18.68 7.63 4.36
N GLU A 378 17.38 7.39 4.27
CA GLU A 378 16.82 6.22 3.59
C GLU A 378 17.01 6.30 2.09
N LEU A 379 16.90 7.51 1.52
CA LEU A 379 17.29 7.75 0.12
C LEU A 379 18.75 7.38 -0.14
N GLY A 380 19.67 7.75 0.76
CA GLY A 380 21.07 7.34 0.66
C GLY A 380 21.23 5.81 0.66
N THR A 381 20.53 5.12 1.55
CA THR A 381 20.56 3.64 1.59
C THR A 381 19.91 3.01 0.36
N LEU A 382 18.88 3.65 -0.21
CA LEU A 382 18.30 3.23 -1.50
C LEU A 382 19.32 3.40 -2.64
N GLN A 383 20.07 4.51 -2.66
CA GLN A 383 21.11 4.78 -3.67
C GLN A 383 22.30 3.82 -3.55
N ASP A 384 22.55 3.24 -2.37
CA ASP A 384 23.53 2.15 -2.20
C ASP A 384 23.07 0.84 -2.90
N LYS A 385 21.77 0.71 -3.20
CA LYS A 385 21.16 -0.44 -3.89
C LYS A 385 20.83 -0.17 -5.36
N LEU A 386 20.49 1.08 -5.69
CA LEU A 386 20.19 1.56 -7.04
C LEU A 386 21.28 2.57 -7.44
N VAL A 387 22.38 2.05 -7.99
CA VAL A 387 23.65 2.78 -8.04
C VAL A 387 23.84 3.64 -9.29
N GLY A 388 22.97 3.50 -10.29
CA GLY A 388 23.08 4.15 -11.60
C GLY A 388 24.19 3.59 -12.49
N ASP A 389 25.39 3.39 -11.94
CA ASP A 389 26.58 2.85 -12.61
C ASP A 389 27.18 1.70 -11.79
N CYS A 390 27.28 0.51 -12.39
CA CYS A 390 27.77 -0.68 -11.72
C CYS A 390 29.29 -0.68 -11.51
N ASP A 391 30.08 -0.03 -12.37
CA ASP A 391 31.54 -0.13 -12.33
C ASP A 391 32.09 0.34 -10.97
N THR A 392 31.67 1.53 -10.55
CA THR A 392 32.11 2.13 -9.29
C THR A 392 31.63 1.29 -8.09
N ALA A 393 30.37 0.86 -8.11
CA ALA A 393 29.78 0.07 -7.02
C ALA A 393 30.48 -1.28 -6.84
N ILE A 394 30.85 -1.94 -7.94
CA ILE A 394 31.59 -3.21 -7.92
C ILE A 394 33.00 -3.01 -7.37
N GLU A 395 33.71 -1.97 -7.82
CA GLU A 395 35.07 -1.69 -7.33
C GLU A 395 35.10 -1.47 -5.82
N GLU A 396 34.15 -0.69 -5.30
CA GLU A 396 34.01 -0.42 -3.87
C GLU A 396 33.64 -1.68 -3.07
N PHE A 397 32.67 -2.45 -3.56
CA PHE A 397 32.25 -3.71 -2.93
C PHE A 397 33.40 -4.73 -2.85
N VAL A 398 34.14 -4.93 -3.95
CA VAL A 398 35.28 -5.85 -3.99
C VAL A 398 36.38 -5.39 -3.04
N ALA A 399 36.65 -4.08 -2.95
CA ALA A 399 37.62 -3.53 -2.03
C ALA A 399 37.21 -3.76 -0.55
N ASP A 400 35.93 -3.68 -0.22
CA ASP A 400 35.42 -3.99 1.12
C ASP A 400 35.57 -5.48 1.46
N LYS A 401 35.13 -6.38 0.57
CA LYS A 401 35.13 -7.84 0.85
C LYS A 401 36.52 -8.49 0.88
N LEU A 402 37.53 -7.87 0.26
CA LEU A 402 38.89 -8.42 0.16
C LEU A 402 39.89 -7.83 1.16
N ASN A 403 39.50 -6.81 1.93
CA ASN A 403 40.29 -6.25 3.03
C ASN A 403 39.89 -6.85 4.38
#